data_AF-A0A973FKC4-F1
#
_entry.id   AF-A0A973FKC4-F1
#
_cell.length_a   1.000
_cell.length_b   1.000
_cell.length_c   1.000
_cell.angle_alpha   90.00
_cell.angle_beta   90.00
_cell.angle_gamma   90.00
#
_symmetry.space_group_name_H-M   'P 1'
#
loop_
_entity.id
_entity.type
_entity.pdbx_description
1 polymer ?
#
loop_
_entity_poly.entity_id
_entity_poly.type
_entity_poly.pdbx_seq_one_letter_code
_entity_poly.pdbx_strand_id
1 'polypeptide(L)'
;MTRALIDWLGFRREYICFEANERANGTASYSFWKLFGLAMNSFVSLSLMPLKLAGYLGAIITIIAGISGFYILLGKYFLHMPFASTFSDSENLAILILFLVGIMLISIGLISFYVANIHTEVIKRPMYIARKRKL
;
A
#
# COMPACT_ATOMS: atom_id res chain seq x y z
N MET A 1 -11.42 -1.20 14.38
CA MET A 1 -11.08 0.03 15.13
C MET A 1 -10.55 -0.26 16.53
N THR A 2 -11.16 -1.13 17.36
CA THR A 2 -10.77 -1.26 18.79
C THR A 2 -9.46 -2.01 19.06
N ARG A 3 -9.16 -3.11 18.35
CA ARG A 3 -8.02 -3.98 18.72
C ARG A 3 -6.64 -3.35 18.51
N ALA A 4 -6.42 -2.72 17.36
CA ALA A 4 -5.14 -2.10 17.06
C ALA A 4 -4.87 -0.81 17.86
N LEU A 5 -5.92 -0.11 18.29
CA LEU A 5 -5.80 1.02 19.22
C LEU A 5 -5.34 0.54 20.61
N ILE A 6 -5.85 -0.60 21.07
CA ILE A 6 -5.45 -1.22 22.34
C ILE A 6 -3.96 -1.63 22.29
N ASP A 7 -3.51 -2.21 21.17
CA ASP A 7 -2.10 -2.55 20.98
C ASP A 7 -1.19 -1.32 20.97
N TRP A 8 -1.66 -0.19 20.44
CA TRP A 8 -0.89 1.06 20.43
C TRP A 8 -0.64 1.64 21.83
N LEU A 9 -1.51 1.39 22.81
CA LEU A 9 -1.37 1.95 24.17
C LEU A 9 -0.09 1.50 24.89
N GLY A 10 0.56 0.41 24.46
CA GLY A 10 1.89 0.02 24.94
C GLY A 10 1.97 -0.41 26.41
N PHE A 11 0.84 -0.54 27.11
CA PHE A 11 0.80 -0.99 28.49
C PHE A 11 1.16 -2.48 28.62
N ARG A 12 1.56 -2.89 29.85
CA ARG A 12 1.69 -4.32 30.17
C ARG A 12 0.32 -4.97 30.02
N ARG A 13 0.27 -6.00 29.20
CA ARG A 13 -0.92 -6.81 28.93
C ARG A 13 -0.72 -8.17 29.59
N GLU A 14 -1.76 -8.67 30.21
CA GLU A 14 -1.82 -10.02 30.76
C GLU A 14 -3.06 -10.68 30.19
N TYR A 15 -2.91 -11.92 29.72
CA TYR A 15 -3.98 -12.66 29.08
C TYR A 15 -4.57 -13.64 30.08
N ILE A 16 -5.85 -13.49 30.38
CA ILE A 16 -6.60 -14.43 31.21
C ILE A 16 -7.28 -15.40 30.25
N CYS A 17 -6.73 -16.60 30.14
CA CYS A 17 -7.35 -17.67 29.37
C CYS A 17 -8.58 -18.17 30.14
N PHE A 18 -9.72 -18.19 29.46
CA PHE A 18 -10.94 -18.83 29.97
C PHE A 18 -11.53 -19.68 28.86
N GLU A 19 -12.10 -20.81 29.24
CA GLU A 19 -12.85 -21.67 28.33
C GLU A 19 -14.31 -21.22 28.36
N ALA A 20 -14.83 -20.79 27.21
CA ALA A 20 -16.21 -20.37 27.09
C ALA A 20 -17.08 -21.59 26.78
N ASN A 21 -18.16 -21.78 27.54
CA ASN A 21 -19.15 -22.81 27.24
C ASN A 21 -19.75 -22.61 25.83
N GLU A 22 -20.19 -23.71 25.22
CA GLU A 22 -20.88 -23.64 23.94
C GLU A 22 -22.10 -22.72 24.01
N ARG A 23 -22.32 -21.96 22.93
CA ARG A 23 -23.45 -21.02 22.87
C ARG A 23 -24.77 -21.79 22.83
N ALA A 24 -25.63 -21.56 23.82
CA ALA A 24 -26.97 -22.16 23.86
C ALA A 24 -27.93 -21.58 22.81
N ASN A 25 -27.74 -20.32 22.40
CA ASN A 25 -28.59 -19.63 21.42
C ASN A 25 -27.81 -18.56 20.63
N GLY A 26 -28.25 -18.29 19.41
CA GLY A 26 -27.73 -17.23 18.53
C GLY A 26 -26.68 -17.68 17.51
N THR A 27 -26.42 -16.83 16.51
CA THR A 27 -25.43 -17.09 15.46
C THR A 27 -24.09 -16.43 15.78
N ALA A 28 -23.00 -16.99 15.26
CA ALA A 28 -21.66 -16.43 15.44
C ALA A 28 -21.59 -15.04 14.77
N SER A 29 -21.38 -13.99 15.56
CA SER A 29 -21.28 -12.61 15.07
C SER A 29 -20.06 -12.37 14.15
N TYR A 30 -19.02 -13.20 14.28
CA TYR A 30 -17.80 -13.14 13.48
C TYR A 30 -17.61 -14.44 12.70
N SER A 31 -17.82 -14.38 11.39
CA SER A 31 -17.36 -15.39 10.45
C SER A 31 -15.90 -15.13 10.04
N PHE A 32 -15.23 -16.15 9.51
CA PHE A 32 -13.86 -16.02 8.99
C PHE A 32 -13.71 -14.84 8.02
N TRP A 33 -14.64 -14.67 7.09
CA TRP A 33 -14.65 -13.55 6.13
C TRP A 33 -14.80 -12.18 6.80
N LYS A 34 -15.62 -12.10 7.85
CA LYS A 34 -15.81 -10.85 8.61
C LYS A 34 -14.56 -10.50 9.41
N LEU A 35 -13.86 -11.51 9.95
CA LEU A 35 -12.55 -11.34 10.60
C LEU A 35 -11.47 -10.91 9.60
N PHE A 36 -11.43 -11.50 8.41
CA PHE A 36 -10.50 -11.11 7.34
C PHE A 36 -10.73 -9.67 6.89
N GLY A 37 -11.99 -9.28 6.64
CA GLY A 37 -12.34 -7.90 6.31
C GLY A 37 -11.96 -6.91 7.41
N LEU A 38 -12.13 -7.28 8.69
CA LEU A 38 -11.69 -6.48 9.83
C LEU A 38 -10.17 -6.29 9.85
N ALA A 39 -9.41 -7.34 9.53
CA ALA A 39 -7.95 -7.29 9.45
C ALA A 39 -7.48 -6.38 8.30
N MET A 40 -8.06 -6.51 7.11
CA MET A 40 -7.75 -5.65 5.97
C MET A 40 -8.09 -4.18 6.24
N ASN A 41 -9.26 -3.89 6.80
CA ASN A 41 -9.61 -2.52 7.20
C ASN A 41 -8.64 -1.95 8.23
N SER A 42 -8.19 -2.77 9.19
CA SER A 42 -7.21 -2.33 10.19
C SER A 42 -5.84 -2.09 9.56
N PHE A 43 -5.42 -2.94 8.62
CA PHE A 43 -4.17 -2.78 7.89
C PHE A 43 -4.14 -1.49 7.05
N VAL A 44 -5.21 -1.21 6.30
CA VAL A 44 -5.31 -0.02 5.44
C VAL A 44 -5.47 1.26 6.26
N SER A 45 -6.23 1.24 7.36
CA SER A 45 -6.47 2.44 8.18
C SER A 45 -5.28 2.88 9.02
N LEU A 46 -4.36 1.97 9.34
CA LEU A 46 -3.20 2.26 10.19
C LEU A 46 -1.87 2.31 9.44
N SER A 47 -1.87 1.95 8.15
CA SER A 47 -0.65 1.86 7.35
C SER A 47 -0.81 2.56 6.01
N LEU A 48 0.24 3.26 5.63
CA LEU A 48 0.38 3.88 4.30
C LEU A 48 1.16 2.98 3.34
N MET A 49 1.49 1.75 3.77
CA MET A 49 2.18 0.77 2.95
C MET A 49 1.53 0.53 1.58
N PRO A 50 0.18 0.39 1.45
CA PRO A 50 -0.43 0.11 0.16
C PRO A 50 -0.14 1.21 -0.88
N LEU A 51 -0.25 2.49 -0.47
CA LEU A 51 0.00 3.62 -1.36
C LEU A 51 1.51 3.76 -1.69
N LYS A 52 2.39 3.50 -0.71
CA LYS A 52 3.85 3.49 -0.97
C LYS A 52 4.23 2.38 -1.95
N LEU A 53 3.64 1.19 -1.81
CA LEU A 53 3.87 0.06 -2.71
C LEU A 53 3.45 0.40 -4.15
N ALA A 54 2.29 1.04 -4.33
CA ALA A 54 1.85 1.52 -5.63
C ALA A 54 2.86 2.48 -6.27
N GLY A 55 3.46 3.38 -5.49
CA GLY A 55 4.53 4.26 -5.94
C GLY A 55 5.79 3.52 -6.42
N TYR A 56 6.25 2.52 -5.65
CA TYR A 56 7.40 1.69 -6.05
C TYR A 56 7.11 0.87 -7.31
N LEU A 57 5.91 0.30 -7.43
CA LEU A 57 5.49 -0.39 -8.65
C LEU A 57 5.44 0.57 -9.84
N GLY A 58 4.92 1.79 -9.64
CA GLY A 58 4.95 2.85 -10.64
C GLY A 58 6.36 3.14 -11.14
N ALA A 59 7.32 3.28 -10.23
CA ALA A 59 8.72 3.52 -10.58
C ALA A 59 9.32 2.40 -11.44
N ILE A 60 9.04 1.14 -11.09
CA ILE A 60 9.49 -0.04 -11.85
C ILE A 60 8.87 -0.02 -13.26
N ILE A 61 7.56 0.22 -13.36
CA ILE A 61 6.83 0.27 -14.63
C ILE A 61 7.39 1.40 -15.52
N THR A 62 7.57 2.60 -14.98
CA THR A 62 8.11 3.75 -15.71
C THR A 62 9.52 3.48 -16.24
N ILE A 63 10.39 2.84 -15.44
CA ILE A 63 11.75 2.49 -15.88
C ILE A 63 11.71 1.47 -17.03
N ILE A 64 10.94 0.39 -16.87
CA ILE A 64 10.84 -0.66 -17.89
C ILE A 64 10.23 -0.10 -19.19
N ALA A 65 9.13 0.65 -19.09
CA ALA A 65 8.47 1.27 -20.25
C ALA A 65 9.34 2.34 -20.90
N GLY A 66 10.11 3.10 -20.12
CA GLY A 66 11.05 4.10 -20.63
C GLY A 66 12.19 3.47 -21.41
N ILE A 67 12.79 2.39 -20.88
CA ILE A 67 13.88 1.67 -21.56
C ILE A 67 13.37 1.02 -22.85
N SER A 68 12.21 0.34 -22.81
CA SER A 68 11.65 -0.30 -24.00
C SER A 68 11.25 0.71 -25.07
N GLY A 69 10.59 1.81 -24.67
CA GLY A 69 10.22 2.90 -25.58
C GLY A 69 11.45 3.56 -26.21
N PHE A 70 12.50 3.83 -25.43
CA PHE A 70 13.74 4.42 -25.92
C PHE A 70 14.47 3.49 -26.90
N TYR A 71 14.52 2.18 -26.59
CA TYR A 71 15.10 1.18 -27.48
C TYR A 71 14.38 1.13 -28.84
N ILE A 72 13.05 1.14 -28.84
CA ILE A 72 12.26 1.12 -30.09
C ILE A 72 12.43 2.43 -30.88
N LEU A 73 12.41 3.58 -30.22
CA LEU A 73 12.64 4.88 -30.86
C LEU A 73 14.01 4.96 -31.55
N LEU A 74 15.08 4.55 -30.86
CA LEU A 74 16.42 4.48 -31.43
C LEU A 74 16.52 3.49 -32.60
N GLY A 75 15.96 2.29 -32.40
CA GLY A 75 15.97 1.23 -33.41
C GLY A 75 15.24 1.64 -34.70
N LYS A 76 14.06 2.26 -34.57
CA LYS A 76 13.18 2.62 -35.69
C LYS A 76 13.66 3.87 -36.44
N TYR A 77 14.07 4.93 -35.73
CA TYR A 77 14.35 6.23 -36.35
C TYR A 77 15.85 6.50 -36.59
N PHE A 78 16.75 5.97 -35.78
CA PHE A 78 18.19 6.24 -35.91
C PHE A 78 18.95 5.07 -36.56
N LEU A 79 18.69 3.85 -36.12
CA LEU A 79 19.49 2.67 -36.48
C LEU A 79 18.89 1.86 -37.64
N HIS A 80 17.67 2.20 -38.10
CA HIS A 80 16.93 1.49 -39.16
C HIS A 80 16.96 -0.04 -38.99
N MET A 81 16.84 -0.51 -37.74
CA MET A 81 16.93 -1.93 -37.45
C MET A 81 15.65 -2.65 -37.92
N PRO A 82 15.75 -3.76 -38.66
CA PRO A 82 14.59 -4.48 -39.19
C PRO A 82 13.68 -5.02 -38.06
N PHE A 83 14.24 -5.32 -36.89
CA PHE A 83 13.48 -5.76 -35.73
C PHE A 83 12.66 -4.62 -35.09
N ALA A 84 13.15 -3.37 -35.16
CA ALA A 84 12.45 -2.22 -34.60
C ALA A 84 11.29 -1.75 -35.48
N SER A 85 11.34 -2.02 -36.79
CA SER A 85 10.23 -1.80 -37.71
C SER A 85 9.11 -2.83 -37.61
N THR A 86 9.34 -3.96 -36.93
CA THR A 86 8.30 -4.98 -36.66
C THR A 86 7.26 -4.48 -35.66
N PHE A 87 7.64 -3.56 -34.76
CA PHE A 87 6.71 -3.02 -33.78
C PHE A 87 5.65 -2.14 -34.45
N SER A 88 4.38 -2.52 -34.25
CA SER A 88 3.26 -1.77 -34.79
C SER A 88 3.10 -0.42 -34.08
N ASP A 89 2.48 0.55 -34.74
CA ASP A 89 2.23 1.86 -34.14
C ASP A 89 1.31 1.76 -32.91
N SER A 90 0.44 0.73 -32.85
CA SER A 90 -0.38 0.41 -31.67
C SER A 90 0.45 -0.06 -30.46
N GLU A 91 1.54 -0.78 -30.69
CA GLU A 91 2.43 -1.26 -29.62
C GLU A 91 3.25 -0.10 -29.03
N ASN A 92 3.70 0.82 -29.88
CA ASN A 92 4.36 2.05 -29.43
C ASN A 92 3.43 2.91 -28.57
N LEU A 93 2.16 3.02 -28.97
CA LEU A 93 1.13 3.70 -28.17
C LEU A 93 0.92 3.00 -26.82
N ALA A 94 0.87 1.67 -26.80
CA ALA A 94 0.69 0.89 -25.58
C ALA A 94 1.84 1.13 -24.58
N ILE A 95 3.10 1.19 -25.06
CA ILE A 95 4.27 1.48 -24.23
C ILE A 95 4.20 2.91 -23.67
N LEU A 96 3.78 3.89 -24.47
CA LEU A 96 3.58 5.27 -24.03
C LEU A 96 2.51 5.36 -22.93
N ILE A 97 1.38 4.66 -23.10
CA ILE A 97 0.32 4.60 -22.08
C ILE A 97 0.85 3.95 -20.81
N LEU A 98 1.60 2.85 -20.91
CA LEU A 98 2.18 2.15 -19.76
C LEU A 98 3.14 3.06 -18.99
N PHE A 99 3.95 3.84 -19.71
CA PHE A 99 4.84 4.84 -19.14
C PHE A 99 4.08 5.91 -18.36
N LEU A 100 2.99 6.44 -18.95
CA LEU A 100 2.14 7.45 -18.32
C LEU A 100 1.44 6.90 -17.06
N VAL A 101 0.92 5.66 -17.12
CA VAL A 101 0.33 4.96 -15.96
C VAL A 101 1.36 4.80 -14.84
N GLY A 102 2.61 4.45 -15.18
CA GLY A 102 3.70 4.39 -14.21
C GLY A 102 3.93 5.73 -13.50
N ILE A 103 3.95 6.85 -14.24
CA ILE A 103 4.09 8.20 -13.68
C ILE A 103 2.91 8.56 -12.75
N MET A 104 1.69 8.19 -13.13
CA MET A 104 0.50 8.39 -12.29
C MET A 104 0.62 7.61 -10.97
N LEU A 105 1.10 6.36 -11.02
CA LEU A 105 1.33 5.54 -9.82
C LEU A 105 2.42 6.13 -8.91
N ILE A 106 3.52 6.64 -9.48
CA ILE A 106 4.56 7.36 -8.73
C ILE A 106 3.94 8.59 -8.02
N SER A 107 3.10 9.34 -8.72
CA SER A 107 2.43 10.52 -8.17
C SER A 107 1.53 10.17 -6.99
N ILE A 108 0.78 9.06 -7.07
CA ILE A 108 0.00 8.51 -5.95
C ILE A 108 0.92 8.12 -4.78
N GLY A 109 2.07 7.51 -5.08
CA GLY A 109 3.12 7.21 -4.10
C GLY A 109 3.64 8.46 -3.38
N LEU A 110 3.84 9.57 -4.10
CA LEU A 110 4.24 10.86 -3.50
C LEU A 110 3.13 11.44 -2.62
N ILE A 111 1.88 11.39 -3.07
CA ILE A 111 0.72 11.81 -2.27
C ILE A 111 0.68 11.04 -0.95
N SER A 112 1.06 9.77 -0.93
CA SER A 112 1.14 8.97 0.31
C SER A 112 2.05 9.56 1.37
N PHE A 113 3.16 10.22 0.99
CA PHE A 113 4.05 10.90 1.94
C PHE A 113 3.37 12.12 2.57
N TYR A 114 2.60 12.88 1.80
CA TYR A 114 1.83 14.01 2.34
C TYR A 114 0.72 13.53 3.27
N VAL A 115 -0.01 12.49 2.87
CA VAL A 115 -1.03 11.85 3.73
C VAL A 115 -0.40 11.31 5.01
N ALA A 116 0.84 10.81 4.97
CA ALA A 116 1.58 10.41 6.16
C ALA A 116 1.76 11.55 7.16
N ASN A 117 2.23 12.69 6.67
CA ASN A 117 2.46 13.87 7.50
C ASN A 117 1.15 14.40 8.08
N ILE A 118 0.08 14.45 7.28
CA ILE A 118 -1.25 14.85 7.75
C ILE A 118 -1.74 13.89 8.83
N HIS A 119 -1.61 12.58 8.62
CA HIS A 119 -2.03 11.58 9.58
C HIS A 119 -1.25 11.69 10.90
N THR A 120 0.07 11.94 10.86
CA THR A 120 0.85 12.18 12.08
C THR A 120 0.44 13.46 12.81
N GLU A 121 0.12 14.52 12.06
CA GLU A 121 -0.27 15.81 12.62
C GLU A 121 -1.66 15.76 13.26
N VAL A 122 -2.63 15.11 12.59
CA VAL A 122 -4.01 15.00 13.07
C VAL A 122 -4.11 14.17 14.34
N ILE A 123 -3.30 13.11 14.48
CA ILE A 123 -3.37 12.26 15.68
C ILE A 123 -2.79 12.99 16.91
N LYS A 124 -1.94 14.01 16.75
CA LYS A 124 -1.34 14.77 17.88
C LYS A 124 -0.80 13.85 18.99
N ARG A 125 -0.09 12.77 18.62
CA ARG A 125 0.38 11.78 19.59
C ARG A 125 1.38 12.46 20.56
N PRO A 126 1.19 12.34 21.90
CA PRO A 126 2.13 12.90 22.86
C PRO A 126 3.51 12.25 22.70
N MET A 127 4.59 13.04 22.77
CA MET A 127 5.96 12.55 22.52
C MET A 127 6.43 11.48 23.52
N TYR A 128 5.80 11.38 24.68
CA TYR A 128 6.08 10.35 25.68
C TYR A 128 4.83 10.00 26.48
N ILE A 129 4.79 8.75 26.98
CA ILE A 129 3.80 8.29 27.96
C ILE A 129 4.55 8.15 29.28
N ALA A 130 4.32 9.06 30.23
CA ALA A 130 4.93 8.99 31.55
C ALA A 130 4.30 7.87 32.37
N ARG A 131 5.07 6.81 32.68
CA ARG A 131 4.64 5.74 33.58
C ARG A 131 4.86 6.19 35.03
N LYS A 132 3.79 6.31 35.83
CA LYS A 132 3.93 6.48 37.29
C LYS A 132 4.78 5.34 37.85
N ARG A 133 5.90 5.69 38.49
CA ARG A 133 6.72 4.76 39.27
C ARG A 133 5.88 4.31 40.46
N LYS A 134 5.73 3.00 40.66
CA LYS A 134 5.19 2.47 41.91
C LYS A 134 6.20 2.82 43.01
N LEU A 135 5.79 3.69 43.93
CA LEU A 135 6.40 3.82 45.26
C LEU A 135 6.09 2.55 46.06
#